data_AF-A0A2R6NM74-F1
#
_entry.id   AF-A0A2R6NM74-F1
#
_cell.length_a   1.000
_cell.length_b   1.000
_cell.length_c   1.000
_cell.angle_alpha   90.00
_cell.angle_beta   90.00
_cell.angle_gamma   90.00
#
_symmetry.space_group_name_H-M   'P 1'
#
loop_
_entity.id
_entity.type
_entity.pdbx_description
1 polymer ?
#
loop_
_entity_poly.entity_id
_entity_poly.type
_entity_poly.pdbx_seq_one_letter_code
_entity_poly.pdbx_strand_id
1 'polypeptide(L)'
;MATLKNSSIFLQPASNVAARGRDNYSLYGVLRTKPGRADSPPTLSMSCSDKIARWNFLGIQGSLGSQFLCPIYIDNIVIGEVPQDMRETVREDCERALWKRLENLDR
;
A
#
# COMPACT_ATOMS: atom_id res chain seq x y z
N MET A 1 15.20 18.10 9.35
CA MET A 1 14.65 16.74 9.29
C MET A 1 13.19 16.80 9.69
N ALA A 2 12.26 16.49 8.79
CA ALA A 2 10.84 16.44 9.15
C ALA A 2 10.60 15.18 10.00
N THR A 3 10.28 15.38 11.28
CA THR A 3 10.12 14.32 12.28
C THR A 3 8.89 13.48 11.94
N LEU A 4 9.09 12.18 11.71
CA LEU A 4 7.98 11.22 11.59
C LEU A 4 7.24 11.18 12.93
N LYS A 5 5.94 11.47 12.91
CA LYS A 5 5.09 11.34 14.11
C LYS A 5 4.74 9.87 14.29
N ASN A 6 5.65 9.11 14.91
CA ASN A 6 5.30 7.81 15.49
C ASN A 6 4.77 8.10 16.90
N SER A 7 3.44 8.01 17.07
CA SER A 7 2.79 8.10 18.36
C SER A 7 2.46 6.70 18.87
N SER A 8 2.59 6.48 20.17
CA SER A 8 2.07 5.27 20.85
C SER A 8 0.53 5.22 20.85
N ILE A 9 -0.12 6.34 20.53
CA ILE A 9 -1.56 6.46 20.34
C ILE A 9 -1.85 6.43 18.83
N PHE A 10 -2.49 5.36 18.37
CA PHE A 10 -2.85 5.18 16.97
C PHE A 10 -4.23 5.80 16.69
N LEU A 11 -4.27 7.07 16.28
CA LEU A 11 -5.51 7.67 15.77
C LEU A 11 -5.84 7.04 14.42
N GLN A 12 -6.93 6.28 14.35
CA GLN A 12 -7.43 5.80 13.08
C GLN A 12 -7.92 6.99 12.25
N PRO A 13 -7.57 7.05 10.95
CA PRO A 13 -8.17 8.03 10.04
C PRO A 13 -9.69 7.83 10.02
N ALA A 14 -10.43 8.90 9.77
CA ALA A 14 -11.85 8.78 9.43
C ALA A 14 -12.01 7.86 8.19
N SER A 15 -13.15 7.19 8.06
CA SER A 15 -13.41 6.12 7.07
C SER A 15 -13.10 6.49 5.61
N ASN A 16 -13.10 7.78 5.26
CA ASN A 16 -12.85 8.29 3.91
C ASN A 16 -11.56 9.12 3.79
N VAL A 17 -10.66 9.02 4.77
CA VAL A 17 -9.42 9.80 4.80
C VAL A 17 -8.23 8.86 4.76
N ALA A 18 -7.40 8.99 3.72
CA ALA A 18 -6.14 8.28 3.65
C ALA A 18 -5.11 8.92 4.59
N ALA A 19 -4.30 8.09 5.25
CA ALA A 19 -3.17 8.53 6.06
C ALA A 19 -2.08 9.20 5.18
N ARG A 20 -1.34 10.13 5.78
CA ARG A 20 -0.31 10.90 5.08
C ARG A 20 1.03 10.17 5.12
N GLY A 21 1.53 9.75 3.96
CA GLY A 21 2.90 9.27 3.83
C GLY A 21 3.31 8.21 4.86
N ARG A 22 4.33 8.53 5.66
CA ARG A 22 4.86 7.69 6.75
C ARG A 22 4.38 8.11 8.14
N ASP A 23 3.39 9.00 8.24
CA ASP A 23 2.81 9.36 9.52
C ASP A 23 2.13 8.13 10.12
N ASN A 24 2.43 7.85 11.39
CA ASN A 24 1.91 6.70 12.11
C ASN A 24 2.15 5.36 11.35
N TYR A 25 3.41 5.10 10.97
CA TYR A 25 3.75 3.99 10.06
C TYR A 25 3.33 2.61 10.58
N SER A 26 3.33 2.42 11.90
CA SER A 26 2.93 1.16 12.53
C SER A 26 1.41 0.93 12.55
N LEU A 27 0.59 1.91 12.15
CA LEU A 27 -0.84 1.70 11.93
C LEU A 27 -1.06 0.97 10.60
N TYR A 28 -1.21 -0.36 10.65
CA TYR A 28 -1.46 -1.19 9.48
C TYR A 28 -2.93 -1.17 9.03
N GLY A 29 -3.20 -1.67 7.83
CA GLY A 29 -4.56 -1.79 7.28
C GLY A 29 -5.19 -0.49 6.76
N VAL A 30 -4.51 0.65 6.88
CA VAL A 30 -5.00 1.94 6.38
C VAL A 30 -4.46 2.28 4.99
N LEU A 31 -5.25 3.02 4.22
CA LEU A 31 -4.83 3.60 2.94
C LEU A 31 -3.89 4.79 3.17
N ARG A 32 -2.91 4.99 2.28
CA ARG A 32 -1.86 6.01 2.41
C ARG A 32 -1.64 6.81 1.14
N THR A 33 -1.28 8.08 1.28
CA THR A 33 -0.90 8.96 0.16
C THR A 33 0.61 9.15 0.04
N LYS A 34 1.09 9.44 -1.16
CA LYS A 34 2.45 9.91 -1.45
C LYS A 34 2.52 11.46 -1.42
N PRO A 35 3.74 12.04 -1.37
CA PRO A 35 5.01 11.40 -1.03
C PRO A 35 5.06 10.96 0.44
N GLY A 36 5.92 9.99 0.74
CA GLY A 36 6.16 9.52 2.11
C GLY A 36 7.02 10.45 2.96
N ARG A 37 7.73 11.39 2.32
CA ARG A 37 8.58 12.37 3.01
C ARG A 37 7.72 13.49 3.58
N ALA A 38 7.98 13.84 4.84
CA ALA A 38 7.21 14.86 5.57
C ALA A 38 7.58 16.30 5.18
N ASP A 39 8.71 16.53 4.53
CA ASP A 39 9.13 17.83 3.99
C ASP A 39 8.52 18.17 2.61
N SER A 40 7.85 17.20 2.00
CA SER A 40 7.37 17.31 0.62
C SER A 40 5.87 17.68 0.61
N PRO A 41 5.42 18.57 -0.30
CA PRO A 41 4.02 19.00 -0.36
C PRO A 41 3.03 17.82 -0.47
N PRO A 42 1.81 17.96 0.09
CA PRO A 42 0.81 16.92 -0.01
C PRO A 42 0.20 16.71 -1.38
N THR A 43 -0.12 15.45 -1.67
CA THR A 43 -0.78 15.03 -2.90
C THR A 43 -1.84 13.99 -2.56
N LEU A 44 -2.82 13.81 -3.46
CA LEU A 44 -3.85 12.78 -3.37
C LEU A 44 -3.43 11.46 -4.05
N SER A 45 -2.19 11.35 -4.53
CA SER A 45 -1.71 10.12 -5.15
C SER A 45 -1.57 9.03 -4.10
N MET A 46 -2.30 7.93 -4.24
CA MET A 46 -2.20 6.77 -3.36
C MET A 46 -0.79 6.14 -3.37
N SER A 47 -0.46 5.45 -2.28
CA SER A 47 0.80 4.70 -2.14
C SER A 47 0.91 3.59 -3.19
N CYS A 48 2.13 3.16 -3.50
CA CYS A 48 2.35 2.09 -4.48
C CYS A 48 1.76 0.76 -3.99
N SER A 49 1.90 0.44 -2.70
CA SER A 49 1.29 -0.74 -2.11
C SER A 49 -0.23 -0.71 -2.24
N ASP A 50 -0.87 0.47 -2.09
CA ASP A 50 -2.32 0.59 -2.30
C ASP A 50 -2.75 0.36 -3.74
N LYS A 51 -1.96 0.85 -4.70
CA LYS A 51 -2.22 0.62 -6.13
C LYS A 51 -2.03 -0.85 -6.50
N ILE A 52 -0.98 -1.51 -6.00
CA ILE A 52 -0.74 -2.94 -6.25
C ILE A 52 -1.83 -3.80 -5.62
N ALA A 53 -2.25 -3.50 -4.38
CA ALA A 53 -3.36 -4.22 -3.75
C ALA A 53 -4.66 -4.10 -4.56
N ARG A 54 -4.95 -2.90 -5.10
CA ARG A 54 -6.06 -2.72 -6.03
C ARG A 54 -5.91 -3.57 -7.29
N TRP A 55 -4.71 -3.68 -7.85
CA TRP A 55 -4.45 -4.53 -9.01
C TRP A 55 -4.61 -6.01 -8.72
N ASN A 56 -4.24 -6.48 -7.52
CA ASN A 56 -4.46 -7.88 -7.11
C ASN A 56 -5.95 -8.24 -7.01
N PHE A 57 -6.82 -7.27 -6.79
CA PHE A 57 -8.26 -7.49 -6.76
C PHE A 57 -8.90 -7.32 -8.15
N LEU A 58 -8.71 -6.17 -8.80
CA LEU A 58 -9.40 -5.78 -10.03
C LEU A 58 -8.67 -6.16 -11.33
N GLY A 59 -7.38 -6.50 -11.23
CA GLY A 59 -6.46 -6.63 -12.36
C GLY A 59 -5.79 -5.30 -12.77
N ILE A 60 -4.69 -5.41 -13.51
CA ILE A 60 -3.84 -4.28 -13.94
C ILE A 60 -4.37 -3.54 -15.16
N GLN A 61 -5.29 -4.14 -15.93
CA GLN A 61 -5.76 -3.65 -17.23
C GLN A 61 -6.50 -2.30 -17.19
N GLY A 62 -6.93 -1.87 -16.00
CA GLY A 62 -7.70 -0.64 -15.81
C GLY A 62 -9.11 -0.71 -16.41
N SER A 63 -9.87 0.38 -16.28
CA SER A 63 -11.29 0.41 -16.65
C SER A 63 -11.53 0.36 -18.16
N LEU A 64 -10.67 1.00 -18.95
CA LEU A 64 -10.80 0.95 -20.40
C LEU A 64 -10.43 -0.45 -20.93
N GLY A 65 -9.34 -1.03 -20.41
CA GLY A 65 -8.90 -2.38 -20.79
C GLY A 65 -9.90 -3.47 -20.43
N SER A 66 -10.63 -3.33 -19.31
CA SER A 66 -11.64 -4.33 -18.90
C SER A 66 -12.84 -4.46 -19.84
N GLN A 67 -13.03 -3.53 -20.78
CA GLN A 67 -14.07 -3.66 -21.81
C GLN A 67 -13.68 -4.67 -22.91
N PHE A 68 -12.38 -4.99 -23.04
CA PHE A 68 -11.84 -5.80 -24.13
C PHE A 68 -11.03 -7.01 -23.64
N LEU A 69 -10.56 -6.98 -22.40
CA LEU A 69 -9.67 -7.98 -21.82
C LEU A 69 -10.31 -8.58 -20.56
N CYS A 70 -10.11 -9.88 -20.34
CA CYS A 70 -10.29 -10.48 -19.02
C CYS A 70 -9.31 -9.84 -18.01
N PRO A 71 -9.60 -9.87 -16.70
CA PRO A 71 -8.69 -9.35 -15.68
C PRO A 71 -7.28 -9.94 -15.81
N ILE A 72 -6.27 -9.08 -15.84
CA ILE A 72 -4.86 -9.47 -15.95
C ILE A 72 -4.21 -9.25 -14.58
N TYR A 73 -3.50 -10.26 -14.07
CA TYR A 73 -2.85 -10.21 -12.76
C TYR A 73 -1.34 -10.33 -12.89
N ILE A 74 -0.62 -9.81 -11.89
CA ILE A 74 0.83 -9.94 -11.77
C ILE A 74 1.11 -11.28 -11.11
N ASP A 75 1.88 -12.14 -11.77
CA ASP A 75 2.22 -13.47 -11.26
C ASP A 75 3.32 -13.42 -10.19
N ASN A 76 4.36 -12.60 -10.41
CA ASN A 76 5.49 -12.48 -9.49
C ASN A 76 5.87 -11.02 -9.25
N ILE A 77 6.15 -10.67 -7.99
CA ILE A 77 6.71 -9.38 -7.58
C ILE A 77 8.08 -9.64 -6.94
N VAL A 78 9.12 -9.04 -7.52
CA VAL A 78 10.50 -9.18 -7.03
C VAL A 78 10.92 -7.89 -6.33
N ILE A 79 11.34 -7.99 -5.06
CA ILE A 79 11.86 -6.87 -4.28
C ILE A 79 13.39 -6.96 -4.22
N GLY A 80 14.06 -6.00 -4.85
CA GLY A 80 15.51 -5.88 -4.83
C GLY A 80 16.05 -5.22 -3.56
N GLU A 81 17.38 -5.24 -3.39
CA GLU A 81 18.09 -4.49 -2.34
C GLU A 81 17.69 -4.86 -0.90
N VAL A 82 17.22 -6.09 -0.68
CA VAL A 82 16.86 -6.59 0.66
C VAL A 82 18.02 -7.40 1.26
N PRO A 83 18.60 -6.97 2.41
CA PRO A 83 19.56 -7.76 3.18
C PRO A 83 19.03 -9.15 3.51
N GLN A 84 19.90 -10.16 3.56
CA GLN A 84 19.48 -11.56 3.73
C GLN A 84 18.67 -11.80 5.01
N ASP A 85 19.09 -11.18 6.10
CA ASP A 85 18.47 -11.20 7.43
C ASP A 85 17.09 -10.53 7.46
N MET A 86 16.81 -9.60 6.54
CA MET A 86 15.53 -8.89 6.45
C MET A 86 14.51 -9.54 5.50
N ARG A 87 14.89 -10.57 4.75
CA ARG A 87 14.04 -11.12 3.67
C ARG A 87 12.69 -11.62 4.15
N GLU A 88 12.66 -12.29 5.29
CA GLU A 88 11.41 -12.82 5.87
C GLU A 88 10.48 -11.69 6.31
N THR A 89 11.00 -10.72 7.06
CA THR A 89 10.23 -9.54 7.49
C THR A 89 9.69 -8.75 6.30
N VAL A 90 10.51 -8.52 5.27
CA VAL A 90 10.06 -7.83 4.05
C VAL A 90 9.00 -8.63 3.30
N ARG A 91 9.12 -9.96 3.26
CA ARG A 91 8.08 -10.83 2.67
C ARG A 91 6.76 -10.69 3.41
N GLU A 92 6.77 -10.79 4.73
CA GLU A 92 5.56 -10.63 5.57
C GLU A 92 4.92 -9.26 5.37
N ASP A 93 5.72 -8.19 5.35
CA ASP A 93 5.25 -6.83 5.08
C ASP A 93 4.63 -6.68 3.69
N CYS A 94 5.23 -7.31 2.67
CA CYS A 94 4.68 -7.33 1.32
C CYS A 94 3.36 -8.10 1.26
N GLU A 95 3.28 -9.30 1.83
CA GLU A 95 2.05 -10.08 1.83
C GLU A 95 0.91 -9.31 2.51
N ARG A 96 1.19 -8.76 3.70
CA ARG A 96 0.25 -7.91 4.46
C ARG A 96 -0.23 -6.72 3.64
N ALA A 97 0.67 -5.99 2.99
CA ALA A 97 0.35 -4.74 2.31
C ALA A 97 -0.25 -4.94 0.91
N LEU A 98 0.19 -5.96 0.18
CA LEU A 98 -0.11 -6.14 -1.23
C LEU A 98 -1.38 -6.97 -1.45
N TRP A 99 -1.76 -7.87 -0.54
CA TRP A 99 -2.97 -8.68 -0.78
C TRP A 99 -3.69 -9.18 0.48
N LYS A 100 -3.00 -9.62 1.55
CA LYS A 100 -3.65 -10.23 2.73
C LYS A 100 -4.69 -9.33 3.38
N ARG A 101 -4.45 -8.02 3.40
CA ARG A 101 -5.41 -7.02 3.93
C ARG A 101 -6.74 -6.93 3.15
N LEU A 102 -6.84 -7.61 2.00
CA LEU A 102 -8.03 -7.69 1.17
C LEU A 102 -8.69 -9.07 1.22
N GLU A 103 -8.16 -10.04 1.98
CA GLU A 103 -8.67 -11.44 2.01
C GLU A 103 -10.15 -11.53 2.40
N ASN A 104 -10.62 -10.64 3.26
CA ASN A 104 -12.01 -10.63 3.74
C ASN A 104 -12.99 -9.91 2.78
N LEU A 105 -12.54 -9.51 1.60
CA LEU A 105 -13.41 -8.94 0.58
C LEU A 105 -13.93 -10.06 -0.31
N ASP A 106 -15.24 -10.27 -0.29
CA ASP A 106 -15.90 -11.17 -1.24
C ASP A 106 -15.73 -10.64 -2.68
N ARG A 107 -15.53 -11.55 -3.64
CA ARG A 107 -15.48 -11.25 -5.07
C ARG A 107 -16.85 -11.28 -5.70
#